data_AF-I0H2W6-F1
#
_entry.id   AF-I0H2W6-F1
#
_cell.length_a   1.000
_cell.length_b   1.000
_cell.length_c   1.000
_cell.angle_alpha   90.00
_cell.angle_beta   90.00
_cell.angle_gamma   90.00
#
_symmetry.space_group_name_H-M   'P 1'
#
loop_
_entity.id
_entity.type
_entity.pdbx_description
1 polymer ?
#
loop_
_entity_poly.entity_id
_entity_poly.type
_entity_poly.pdbx_seq_one_letter_code
_entity_poly.pdbx_strand_id
1 'polypeptide(L)'
;MSHYAAGRRFEWACRDDLADNGYIVIRAAGSKGDAKVDLIAIKPGQLLFIQCKSTAGALGPAEWDRLVEVSAMVGAIPVLAAKGGRGQGIQYTRLLGPKKPRARVQDVKPFLLDEVGAAA
;
A
#
# COMPACT_ATOMS: atom_id res chain seq x y z
N MET A 1 -3.13 22.95 -11.39
CA MET A 1 -3.46 21.95 -10.34
C MET A 1 -2.16 21.45 -9.76
N SER A 2 -1.92 21.63 -8.44
CA SER A 2 -0.65 21.24 -7.82
C SER A 2 -0.52 19.71 -7.73
N HIS A 3 0.72 19.20 -7.77
CA HIS A 3 1.03 17.76 -7.60
C HIS A 3 0.34 17.14 -6.36
N TYR A 4 0.07 17.95 -5.33
CA TYR A 4 -0.66 17.55 -4.13
C TYR A 4 -2.12 17.13 -4.38
N ALA A 5 -2.83 17.78 -5.31
CA ALA A 5 -4.22 17.46 -5.61
C ALA A 5 -4.35 16.11 -6.35
N ALA A 6 -3.38 15.77 -7.19
CA ALA A 6 -3.34 14.51 -7.93
C ALA A 6 -3.01 13.31 -7.03
N GLY A 7 -2.08 13.47 -6.08
CA GLY A 7 -1.77 12.46 -5.06
C GLY A 7 -2.98 12.13 -4.19
N ARG A 8 -3.67 13.18 -3.71
CA ARG A 8 -4.88 13.02 -2.90
C ARG A 8 -5.98 12.23 -3.61
N ARG A 9 -6.23 12.49 -4.90
CA ARG A 9 -7.26 11.72 -5.65
C ARG A 9 -6.95 10.23 -5.71
N PHE A 10 -5.68 9.85 -5.84
CA PHE A 10 -5.31 8.44 -5.89
C PHE A 10 -5.41 7.77 -4.52
N GLU A 11 -4.97 8.44 -3.45
CA GLU A 11 -5.14 7.94 -2.08
C GLU A 11 -6.61 7.68 -1.74
N TRP A 12 -7.51 8.58 -2.17
CA TRP A 12 -8.95 8.39 -2.00
C TRP A 12 -9.48 7.22 -2.83
N ALA A 13 -9.05 7.07 -4.09
CA ALA A 13 -9.44 5.92 -4.90
C ALA A 13 -8.99 4.58 -4.27
N CYS A 14 -7.79 4.52 -3.69
CA CYS A 14 -7.33 3.33 -2.96
C CYS A 14 -8.20 3.07 -1.72
N ARG A 15 -8.55 4.12 -0.97
CA ARG A 15 -9.45 4.00 0.18
C ARG A 15 -10.80 3.42 -0.23
N ASP A 16 -11.40 3.95 -1.29
CA ASP A 16 -12.72 3.55 -1.77
C ASP A 16 -12.69 2.10 -2.25
N ASP A 17 -11.68 1.74 -3.05
CA ASP A 17 -11.49 0.37 -3.53
C ASP A 17 -11.28 -0.63 -2.38
N LEU A 18 -10.47 -0.29 -1.37
CA LEU A 18 -10.33 -1.11 -0.16
C LEU A 18 -11.65 -1.26 0.61
N ALA A 19 -12.42 -0.18 0.73
CA ALA A 19 -13.72 -0.21 1.41
C ALA A 19 -14.73 -1.09 0.67
N ASP A 20 -14.78 -1.01 -0.66
CA ASP A 20 -15.61 -1.85 -1.52
C ASP A 20 -15.24 -3.34 -1.41
N ASN A 21 -13.98 -3.63 -1.07
CA ASN A 21 -13.47 -4.98 -0.79
C ASN A 21 -13.59 -5.40 0.70
N GLY A 22 -14.42 -4.69 1.48
CA GLY A 22 -14.79 -5.07 2.84
C GLY A 22 -13.79 -4.68 3.94
N TYR A 23 -12.85 -3.79 3.64
CA TYR A 23 -11.94 -3.25 4.65
C TYR A 23 -12.52 -2.01 5.35
N ILE A 24 -12.30 -1.92 6.67
CA ILE A 24 -12.34 -0.64 7.37
C ILE A 24 -11.01 0.06 7.11
N VAL A 25 -11.04 1.28 6.57
CA VAL A 25 -9.83 2.02 6.17
C VAL A 25 -9.64 3.27 7.03
N ILE A 26 -8.47 3.38 7.67
CA ILE A 26 -8.03 4.53 8.44
C ILE A 26 -6.94 5.26 7.62
N ARG A 27 -7.09 6.57 7.44
CA ARG A 27 -6.10 7.41 6.75
C ARG A 27 -5.11 7.98 7.76
N ALA A 28 -3.82 7.84 7.48
CA ALA A 28 -2.79 8.52 8.26
C ALA A 28 -2.73 9.99 7.85
N ALA A 29 -3.01 10.91 8.77
CA ALA A 29 -3.05 12.33 8.47
C ALA A 29 -1.68 12.85 7.99
N GLY A 30 -1.59 13.17 6.69
CA GLY A 30 -0.51 13.94 6.09
C GLY A 30 0.76 13.18 5.71
N SER A 31 0.82 11.84 5.88
CA SER A 31 1.97 10.99 5.49
C SER A 31 3.35 11.44 6.02
N LYS A 32 3.35 12.41 6.96
CA LYS A 32 4.54 13.01 7.58
C LYS A 32 5.01 12.23 8.81
N GLY A 33 4.18 11.32 9.32
CA GLY A 33 4.54 10.48 10.46
C GLY A 33 5.69 9.52 10.15
N ASP A 34 6.37 9.09 11.21
CA ASP A 34 7.53 8.21 11.13
C ASP A 34 7.21 6.85 10.52
N ALA A 35 5.95 6.42 10.54
CA ALA A 35 5.52 5.15 9.98
C ALA A 35 5.53 5.10 8.44
N LYS A 36 5.50 6.25 7.75
CA LYS A 36 5.40 6.33 6.26
C LYS A 36 4.25 5.50 5.66
N VAL A 37 3.17 5.32 6.43
CA VAL A 37 1.92 4.68 6.01
C VAL A 37 0.94 5.75 5.56
N ASP A 38 0.25 5.54 4.44
CA ASP A 38 -0.82 6.42 3.95
C ASP A 38 -2.19 5.90 4.39
N LEU A 39 -2.42 4.59 4.25
CA LEU A 39 -3.67 3.91 4.63
C LEU A 39 -3.36 2.70 5.53
N ILE A 40 -4.21 2.52 6.54
CA ILE A 40 -4.31 1.29 7.32
C ILE A 40 -5.64 0.66 6.94
N ALA A 41 -5.63 -0.58 6.46
CA ALA A 41 -6.85 -1.30 6.10
C ALA A 41 -7.00 -2.56 6.94
N ILE A 42 -8.18 -2.77 7.51
CA ILE A 42 -8.45 -3.83 8.48
C ILE A 42 -9.68 -4.61 8.04
N LYS A 43 -9.55 -5.94 7.98
CA LYS A 43 -10.67 -6.88 7.90
C LYS A 43 -10.32 -8.18 8.66
N PRO A 44 -11.28 -9.10 8.89
CA PRO A 44 -11.00 -10.33 9.63
C PRO A 44 -9.76 -11.07 9.12
N GLY A 45 -8.80 -11.32 10.02
CA GLY A 45 -7.54 -11.99 9.69
C GLY A 45 -6.53 -11.19 8.85
N GLN A 46 -6.83 -9.93 8.48
CA GLN A 46 -5.94 -9.11 7.65
C GLN A 46 -5.81 -7.68 8.16
N LEU A 47 -4.57 -7.31 8.49
CA LEU A 47 -4.14 -5.95 8.78
C LEU A 47 -3.16 -5.51 7.70
N LEU A 48 -3.48 -4.46 6.95
CA LEU A 48 -2.63 -3.93 5.89
C LEU A 48 -2.10 -2.56 6.28
N PHE A 49 -0.80 -2.35 6.06
CA PHE A 49 -0.19 -1.03 6.02
C PHE A 49 0.19 -0.71 4.58
N ILE A 50 -0.33 0.41 4.07
CA ILE A 50 -0.32 0.70 2.64
C ILE A 50 0.34 2.05 2.37
N GLN A 51 1.22 2.08 1.36
CA GLN A 51 1.68 3.30 0.71
C GLN A 51 1.03 3.45 -0.67
N CYS A 52 0.57 4.65 -1.00
CA CYS A 52 -0.09 4.97 -2.26
C CYS A 52 0.85 5.79 -3.16
N LYS A 53 1.28 5.21 -4.28
CA LYS A 53 2.05 5.93 -5.31
C LYS A 53 1.29 6.00 -6.62
N SER A 54 1.00 7.21 -7.10
CA SER A 54 0.35 7.41 -8.41
C SER A 54 1.22 6.98 -9.60
N THR A 55 2.51 6.75 -9.39
CA THR A 55 3.48 6.26 -10.38
C THR A 55 4.09 4.96 -9.89
N ALA A 56 4.00 3.90 -10.72
CA ALA A 56 4.66 2.63 -10.44
C ALA A 56 6.18 2.81 -10.24
N GLY A 57 6.75 2.14 -9.25
CA GLY A 57 8.19 2.22 -8.95
C GLY A 57 8.64 3.47 -8.18
N ALA A 58 7.74 4.42 -7.87
CA ALA A 58 8.10 5.68 -7.19
C ALA A 58 8.34 5.55 -5.67
N LEU A 59 8.22 4.36 -5.08
CA LEU A 59 8.50 4.15 -3.65
C LEU A 59 10.01 4.07 -3.40
N GLY A 60 10.56 5.11 -2.77
CA GLY A 60 11.98 5.21 -2.46
C GLY A 60 12.44 4.17 -1.42
N PRO A 61 13.76 3.88 -1.33
CA PRO A 61 14.29 2.89 -0.39
C PRO A 61 13.88 3.14 1.07
N ALA A 62 14.03 4.36 1.56
CA ALA A 62 13.71 4.68 2.96
C ALA A 62 12.22 4.49 3.28
N GLU A 63 11.31 4.88 2.38
CA GLU A 63 9.87 4.67 2.58
C GLU A 63 9.49 3.19 2.51
N TRP A 64 10.11 2.45 1.58
CA TRP A 64 9.91 1.01 1.42
C TRP A 64 10.33 0.25 2.67
N ASP A 65 11.57 0.47 3.11
CA ASP A 65 12.16 -0.23 4.25
C ASP A 65 11.38 0.10 5.51
N ARG A 66 11.00 1.38 5.67
CA ARG A 66 10.19 1.80 6.82
C ARG A 66 8.83 1.12 6.84
N LEU A 67 8.13 1.04 5.71
CA LEU A 67 6.84 0.35 5.61
C LEU A 67 6.96 -1.12 6.02
N VAL A 68 7.99 -1.82 5.52
CA VAL A 68 8.26 -3.22 5.88
C VAL A 68 8.55 -3.38 7.37
N GLU A 69 9.38 -2.50 7.92
CA GLU A 69 9.78 -2.51 9.33
C GLU A 69 8.57 -2.31 10.26
N VAL A 70 7.77 -1.26 10.06
CA VAL A 70 6.61 -1.00 10.93
C VAL A 70 5.51 -2.02 10.76
N SER A 71 5.39 -2.63 9.58
CA SER A 71 4.44 -3.72 9.37
C SER A 71 4.82 -4.96 10.17
N ALA A 72 6.12 -5.29 10.20
CA ALA A 72 6.63 -6.42 10.96
C ALA A 72 6.42 -6.26 12.48
N MET A 73 6.47 -5.04 13.02
CA MET A 73 6.24 -4.78 14.46
C MET A 73 4.87 -5.22 14.96
N VAL A 74 3.85 -5.22 14.10
CA VAL A 74 2.45 -5.48 14.49
C VAL A 74 1.83 -6.65 13.72
N GLY A 75 2.62 -7.37 12.91
CA GLY A 75 2.11 -8.45 12.06
C GLY A 75 1.23 -7.97 10.90
N ALA A 76 1.36 -6.70 10.48
CA ALA A 76 0.67 -6.19 9.30
C ALA A 76 1.33 -6.66 8.01
N ILE A 77 0.57 -6.65 6.91
CA ILE A 77 1.06 -6.91 5.56
C ILE A 77 1.46 -5.57 4.93
N PRO A 78 2.75 -5.37 4.58
CA PRO A 78 3.18 -4.15 3.88
C PRO A 78 2.76 -4.22 2.40
N VAL A 79 1.99 -3.23 1.96
CA VAL A 79 1.43 -3.17 0.61
C VAL A 79 1.77 -1.84 -0.07
N LEU A 80 2.23 -1.92 -1.31
CA LEU A 80 2.31 -0.78 -2.23
C LEU A 80 1.07 -0.80 -3.12
N ALA A 81 0.25 0.24 -3.01
CA ALA A 81 -0.82 0.54 -3.96
C ALA A 81 -0.27 1.49 -5.03
N ALA A 82 -0.33 1.10 -6.30
CA ALA A 82 0.10 1.93 -7.42
C ALA A 82 -0.93 1.95 -8.54
N LYS A 83 -0.96 3.03 -9.33
CA LYS A 83 -1.75 3.02 -10.57
C LYS A 83 -1.20 1.98 -11.52
N GLY A 84 -2.07 1.08 -11.98
CA GLY A 84 -1.75 0.18 -13.06
C GLY A 84 -1.53 0.91 -14.38
N GLY A 85 -1.05 0.16 -15.39
CA GLY A 85 -0.98 0.66 -16.76
C GLY A 85 -2.35 1.04 -17.32
N ARG A 86 -2.40 1.56 -18.54
CA ARG A 86 -3.61 2.09 -19.23
C ARG A 86 -4.90 1.33 -18.87
N GLY A 87 -5.73 1.90 -18.00
CA GLY A 87 -7.04 1.35 -17.62
C GLY A 87 -7.05 0.18 -16.64
N GLN A 88 -5.91 -0.27 -16.13
CA GLN A 88 -5.78 -1.44 -15.26
C GLN A 88 -6.12 -1.18 -13.78
N GLY A 89 -6.74 -0.04 -13.46
CA GLY A 89 -7.13 0.30 -12.09
C GLY A 89 -5.96 0.42 -11.12
N ILE A 90 -6.17 -0.03 -9.89
CA ILE A 90 -5.19 0.00 -8.79
C ILE A 90 -4.51 -1.37 -8.72
N GLN A 91 -3.18 -1.36 -8.65
CA GLN A 91 -2.37 -2.55 -8.44
C GLN A 91 -1.86 -2.57 -7.01
N TYR A 92 -2.18 -3.64 -6.29
CA TYR A 92 -1.64 -3.89 -4.95
C TYR A 92 -0.49 -4.89 -5.04
N THR A 93 0.62 -4.54 -4.42
CA THR A 93 1.84 -5.35 -4.39
C THR A 93 2.26 -5.54 -2.95
N ARG A 94 2.34 -6.78 -2.49
CA ARG A 94 2.90 -7.09 -1.17
C ARG A 94 4.42 -7.03 -1.22
N LEU A 95 5.00 -6.33 -0.26
CA LEU A 95 6.44 -6.27 -0.06
C LEU A 95 6.86 -7.47 0.81
N LEU A 96 7.89 -8.21 0.39
CA LEU A 96 8.34 -9.42 1.10
C LEU A 96 9.62 -9.19 1.93
N GLY A 97 10.24 -8.02 1.79
CA GLY A 97 11.45 -7.67 2.49
C GLY A 97 11.94 -6.25 2.15
N PRO A 98 13.09 -5.84 2.71
CA PRO A 98 13.69 -4.55 2.43
C PRO A 98 14.03 -4.39 0.94
N LYS A 99 14.12 -3.14 0.49
CA LYS A 99 14.38 -2.80 -0.90
C LYS A 99 15.82 -3.19 -1.25
N LYS A 100 15.99 -3.96 -2.32
CA LYS A 100 17.30 -4.34 -2.84
C LYS A 100 17.88 -3.20 -3.68
N PRO A 101 19.01 -2.58 -3.28
CA PRO A 101 19.61 -1.49 -4.05
C PRO A 101 20.02 -1.96 -5.44
N ARG A 102 19.68 -1.16 -6.47
CA ARG A 102 20.04 -1.41 -7.89
C ARG A 102 19.56 -2.75 -8.47
N ALA A 103 18.72 -3.50 -7.75
CA ALA A 103 18.18 -4.75 -8.24
C ALA A 103 17.08 -4.50 -9.28
N ARG A 104 17.17 -5.19 -10.41
CA ARG A 104 16.15 -5.17 -11.47
C ARG A 104 14.82 -5.75 -11.01
N VAL A 105 14.85 -6.68 -10.05
CA VAL A 105 13.68 -7.34 -9.46
C VAL A 105 13.74 -7.14 -7.95
N GLN A 106 12.61 -6.75 -7.35
CA GLN A 106 12.43 -6.60 -5.91
C GLN A 106 11.70 -7.83 -5.36
N ASP A 107 11.87 -8.12 -4.08
CA ASP A 107 11.15 -9.22 -3.42
C ASP A 107 9.71 -8.76 -3.13
N VAL A 108 8.85 -8.99 -4.11
CA VAL A 108 7.44 -8.62 -4.08
C VAL A 108 6.57 -9.69 -4.70
N LYS A 109 5.28 -9.68 -4.35
CA LYS A 109 4.27 -10.45 -5.07
C LYS A 109 2.99 -9.62 -5.28
N PRO A 110 2.19 -9.91 -6.31
CA PRO A 110 0.83 -9.37 -6.39
C PRO A 110 0.07 -9.65 -5.10
N PHE A 111 -0.76 -8.68 -4.68
CA PHE A 111 -1.65 -8.84 -3.55
C PHE A 111 -3.09 -8.69 -4.07
N LEU A 112 -3.89 -9.73 -3.90
CA LEU A 112 -5.32 -9.69 -4.23
C LEU A 112 -6.09 -9.35 -2.97
N LEU A 113 -6.97 -8.35 -3.04
CA LEU A 113 -7.73 -7.89 -1.87
C LEU A 113 -8.69 -8.98 -1.34
N ASP A 114 -9.11 -9.90 -2.20
CA ASP A 114 -10.05 -10.99 -1.91
C ASP A 114 -9.42 -12.20 -1.20
N GLU A 115 -8.11 -12.18 -0.91
CA GLU A 115 -7.38 -13.39 -0.48
C GLU A 115 -7.86 -13.99 0.87
N VAL A 116 -8.57 -13.25 1.73
CA VAL A 116 -9.19 -13.84 2.94
C VAL A 116 -10.52 -13.16 3.27
N GLY A 117 -11.62 -13.81 2.88
CA GLY A 117 -12.88 -13.89 3.63
C GLY A 117 -13.29 -15.35 3.88
N ALA A 118 -12.40 -16.31 3.59
CA ALA A 118 -12.69 -17.74 3.56
C ALA A 118 -11.85 -18.56 4.56
N ALA A 119 -11.25 -17.93 5.57
CA ALA A 119 -10.68 -18.63 6.70
C ALA A 119 -11.53 -18.34 7.94
N ALA A 120 -11.97 -19.44 8.54
CA ALA A 120 -12.94 -19.59 9.63
C ALA A 120 -12.64 -18.75 10.89
#